data_AF-W9VC28-F1
#
_entry.id   AF-W9VC28-F1
#
_cell.length_a   1.000
_cell.length_b   1.000
_cell.length_c   1.000
_cell.angle_alpha   90.00
_cell.angle_beta   90.00
_cell.angle_gamma   90.00
#
_symmetry.space_group_name_H-M   'P 1'
#
loop_
_entity.id
_entity.type
_entity.pdbx_description
1 polymer ?
#
loop_
_entity_poly.entity_id
_entity_poly.type
_entity_poly.pdbx_seq_one_letter_code
_entity_poly.pdbx_strand_id
1 'polypeptide(L)'
;MTDTATGTDLVPLDLTRMQLDPLVLFTPNGLDDLLGRIESEARAIVPDLRTVKGRKAIASTAARVAKSKVYLDDLGKTYNAELKAKTKAVDAERRRMREHLDALRDEIRQPLTDWETAEAERVEGIRQRIENLGAPLPKGSEAIAARIADLEATPIDESWHEFTAEAARAKDAALMQARAARVLAQAAETAERERLEAEARAEQERREAEARERQEREKRIAREAAERARLEAEAHAKAEQERAERERLAAEQAWIEAERRAEEAEQRRQREAAEAEQRRQEAEARAREEAALAERERIAAERRAEEEAERRQQEEAARLAANREHRAAINREVLTALMSHAELSEESARQVVTATARGEIPHLSIHY
;
A
#
# COMPACT_ATOMS: atom_id res chain seq x y z
N MET A 1 -142.49 -56.89 93.97
CA MET A 1 -141.39 -56.06 94.49
C MET A 1 -140.20 -56.98 94.67
N THR A 2 -139.14 -56.79 93.88
CA THR A 2 -137.73 -57.08 94.19
C THR A 2 -136.88 -56.73 92.97
N ASP A 3 -136.11 -55.66 93.14
CA ASP A 3 -134.83 -55.29 92.55
C ASP A 3 -134.55 -55.56 91.06
N THR A 4 -134.65 -54.47 90.29
CA THR A 4 -133.94 -54.25 89.02
C THR A 4 -132.48 -53.91 89.29
N ALA A 5 -131.59 -54.88 89.11
CA ALA A 5 -130.14 -54.66 89.05
C ALA A 5 -129.77 -54.02 87.70
N THR A 6 -129.52 -52.72 87.69
CA THR A 6 -128.90 -52.00 86.57
C THR A 6 -127.41 -52.30 86.52
N GLY A 7 -127.05 -53.38 85.81
CA GLY A 7 -125.67 -53.65 85.41
C GLY A 7 -125.17 -52.55 84.47
N THR A 8 -124.37 -51.62 85.01
CA THR A 8 -123.59 -50.65 84.22
C THR A 8 -122.12 -51.06 84.24
N ASP A 9 -121.84 -52.26 83.74
CA ASP A 9 -120.47 -52.64 83.37
C ASP A 9 -120.19 -52.11 81.96
N LEU A 10 -119.82 -50.83 81.94
CA LEU A 10 -119.21 -50.19 80.78
C LEU A 10 -117.79 -50.75 80.62
N VAL A 11 -117.64 -51.78 79.80
CA VAL A 11 -116.33 -52.28 79.36
C VAL A 11 -115.53 -51.11 78.75
N PRO A 12 -114.32 -50.81 79.23
CA PRO A 12 -113.48 -49.80 78.60
C PRO A 12 -112.94 -50.32 77.26
N LEU A 13 -112.96 -49.51 76.20
CA LEU A 13 -112.06 -49.64 75.04
C LEU A 13 -110.61 -49.55 75.54
N ASP A 14 -110.09 -50.67 76.05
CA ASP A 14 -108.69 -50.84 76.36
C ASP A 14 -107.94 -51.05 75.03
N LEU A 15 -107.65 -49.95 74.35
CA LEU A 15 -106.91 -49.94 73.09
C LEU A 15 -105.52 -50.59 73.20
N THR A 16 -105.03 -50.81 74.43
CA THR A 16 -103.76 -51.52 74.69
C THR A 16 -103.88 -53.04 74.51
N ARG A 17 -105.11 -53.59 74.53
CA ARG A 17 -105.40 -55.01 74.29
C ARG A 17 -105.86 -55.31 72.87
N MET A 18 -106.19 -54.29 72.09
CA MET A 18 -106.47 -54.44 70.66
C MET A 18 -105.16 -54.51 69.89
N GLN A 19 -104.99 -55.56 69.10
CA GLN A 19 -103.89 -55.65 68.15
C GLN A 19 -104.21 -54.72 66.98
N LEU A 20 -103.75 -53.47 67.09
CA LEU A 20 -103.89 -52.46 66.06
C LEU A 20 -102.76 -52.60 65.03
N ASP A 21 -103.11 -52.58 63.74
CA ASP A 21 -102.14 -52.54 62.65
C ASP A 21 -101.90 -51.08 62.21
N PRO A 22 -100.72 -50.49 62.49
CA PRO A 22 -100.42 -49.12 62.09
C PRO A 22 -100.50 -48.89 60.58
N LEU A 23 -100.19 -49.91 59.76
CA LEU A 23 -100.26 -49.78 58.30
C LEU A 23 -101.69 -49.48 57.84
N VAL A 24 -102.68 -50.16 58.43
CA VAL A 24 -104.11 -50.00 58.10
C VAL A 24 -104.68 -48.72 58.72
N LEU A 25 -104.29 -48.39 59.96
CA LEU A 25 -104.81 -47.21 60.65
C LEU A 25 -104.33 -45.89 60.04
N PHE A 26 -103.07 -45.82 59.63
CA PHE A 26 -102.46 -44.59 59.12
C PHE A 26 -102.50 -44.47 57.58
N THR A 27 -103.50 -45.08 56.94
CA THR A 27 -103.91 -44.74 55.57
C THR A 27 -104.94 -43.62 55.57
N PRO A 28 -105.23 -42.98 54.41
CA PRO A 28 -106.35 -42.04 54.32
C PRO A 28 -107.64 -42.68 54.86
N ASN A 29 -108.29 -42.01 55.82
CA ASN A 29 -109.52 -42.43 56.50
C ASN A 29 -109.44 -43.77 57.27
N GLY A 30 -108.25 -44.33 57.50
CA GLY A 30 -108.07 -45.62 58.19
C GLY A 30 -108.45 -45.62 59.68
N LEU A 31 -108.56 -44.44 60.28
CA LEU A 31 -108.94 -44.25 61.69
C LEU A 31 -110.45 -44.09 61.90
N ASP A 32 -111.24 -43.88 60.84
CA ASP A 32 -112.63 -43.43 60.94
C ASP A 32 -113.50 -44.38 61.76
N ASP A 33 -113.37 -45.70 61.53
CA ASP A 33 -114.10 -46.72 62.30
C ASP A 33 -113.74 -46.71 63.79
N LEU A 34 -112.46 -46.54 64.10
CA LEU A 34 -111.97 -46.53 65.48
C LEU A 34 -112.39 -45.24 66.20
N LEU A 35 -112.30 -44.10 65.52
CA LEU A 35 -112.76 -42.81 66.03
C LEU A 35 -114.27 -42.80 66.24
N GLY A 36 -115.04 -43.37 65.31
CA GLY A 36 -116.49 -43.51 65.44
C GLY A 36 -116.91 -44.36 66.64
N ARG A 37 -116.15 -45.43 66.94
CA ARG A 37 -116.36 -46.25 68.17
C ARG A 37 -116.06 -45.45 69.44
N ILE A 38 -114.92 -44.75 69.48
CA ILE A 38 -114.55 -43.89 70.62
C ILE A 38 -115.59 -42.79 70.85
N GLU A 39 -116.07 -42.15 69.78
CA GLU A 39 -117.11 -41.11 69.82
C GLU A 39 -118.44 -41.66 70.34
N SER A 40 -118.87 -42.81 69.84
CA SER A 40 -120.11 -43.48 70.27
C SER A 40 -120.05 -43.84 71.75
N GLU A 41 -118.96 -44.44 72.23
CA GLU A 41 -118.77 -44.78 73.64
C GLU A 41 -118.67 -43.55 74.54
N ALA A 42 -117.99 -42.50 74.09
CA ALA A 42 -117.87 -41.26 74.85
C ALA A 42 -119.22 -40.55 75.04
N ARG A 43 -120.10 -40.60 74.02
CA ARG A 43 -121.43 -39.96 74.04
C ARG A 43 -122.53 -40.81 74.69
N ALA A 44 -122.33 -42.12 74.84
CA ALA A 44 -123.32 -43.02 75.44
C ALA A 44 -123.59 -42.73 76.93
N ILE A 45 -122.70 -42.01 77.61
CA ILE A 45 -122.88 -41.63 79.01
C ILE A 45 -123.81 -40.40 79.06
N VAL A 46 -124.89 -40.49 79.85
CA VAL A 46 -125.79 -39.37 80.19
C VAL A 46 -125.65 -39.04 81.68
N PRO A 47 -124.64 -38.23 82.07
CA PRO A 47 -124.31 -38.00 83.48
C PRO A 47 -125.06 -36.80 84.07
N ASP A 48 -125.52 -36.94 85.32
CA ASP A 48 -126.16 -35.85 86.07
C ASP A 48 -125.11 -34.92 86.72
N LEU A 49 -125.02 -33.69 86.21
CA LEU A 49 -124.12 -32.63 86.69
C LEU A 49 -124.40 -32.18 88.13
N ARG A 50 -125.59 -32.43 88.67
CA ARG A 50 -125.96 -32.08 90.04
C ARG A 50 -125.24 -32.96 91.05
N THR A 51 -124.79 -34.16 90.65
CA THR A 51 -124.11 -35.11 91.54
C THR A 51 -122.59 -35.11 91.37
N VAL A 52 -121.87 -35.37 92.47
CA VAL A 52 -120.41 -35.59 92.43
C VAL A 52 -120.06 -36.79 91.54
N LYS A 53 -120.87 -37.85 91.56
CA LYS A 53 -120.68 -39.07 90.78
C LYS A 53 -120.78 -38.80 89.27
N GLY A 54 -121.79 -38.04 88.83
CA GLY A 54 -121.95 -37.66 87.42
C GLY A 54 -120.80 -36.79 86.90
N ARG A 55 -120.35 -35.80 87.68
CA ARG A 55 -119.17 -34.99 87.33
C ARG A 55 -117.88 -35.81 87.22
N LYS A 56 -117.66 -36.78 88.13
CA LYS A 56 -116.52 -37.71 88.06
C LYS A 56 -116.59 -38.65 86.85
N ALA A 57 -117.77 -39.09 86.44
CA ALA A 57 -117.96 -39.93 85.26
C ALA A 57 -117.60 -39.20 83.94
N ILE A 58 -117.96 -37.91 83.83
CA ILE A 58 -117.55 -37.05 82.71
C ILE A 58 -116.04 -36.91 82.68
N ALA A 59 -115.42 -36.56 83.81
CA ALA A 59 -113.97 -36.38 83.90
C ALA A 59 -113.21 -37.68 83.54
N SER A 60 -113.69 -38.83 84.01
CA SER A 60 -113.11 -40.14 83.68
C SER A 60 -113.20 -40.45 82.18
N THR A 61 -114.33 -40.15 81.54
CA THR A 61 -114.52 -40.40 80.10
C THR A 61 -113.67 -39.47 79.25
N ALA A 62 -113.60 -38.18 79.60
CA ALA A 62 -112.69 -37.24 78.96
C ALA A 62 -111.22 -37.68 79.10
N ALA A 63 -110.82 -38.15 80.28
CA ALA A 63 -109.47 -38.68 80.51
C ALA A 63 -109.19 -39.95 79.68
N ARG A 64 -110.18 -40.82 79.45
CA ARG A 64 -110.04 -41.98 78.56
C ARG A 64 -109.86 -41.58 77.11
N VAL A 65 -110.68 -40.65 76.59
CA VAL A 65 -110.50 -40.11 75.23
C VAL A 65 -109.13 -39.47 75.06
N ALA A 66 -108.66 -38.71 76.06
CA ALA A 66 -107.32 -38.13 76.04
C ALA A 66 -106.21 -39.20 76.00
N LYS A 67 -106.36 -40.29 76.76
CA LYS A 67 -105.42 -41.43 76.70
C LYS A 67 -105.44 -42.15 75.35
N SER A 68 -106.62 -42.36 74.75
CA SER A 68 -106.75 -42.95 73.41
C SER A 68 -106.07 -42.09 72.34
N LYS A 69 -106.22 -40.77 72.42
CA LYS A 69 -105.50 -39.82 71.55
C LYS A 69 -103.98 -39.98 71.69
N VAL A 70 -103.46 -39.95 72.92
CA VAL A 70 -102.01 -40.06 73.17
C VAL A 70 -101.48 -41.38 72.63
N TYR A 71 -102.18 -42.50 72.89
CA TYR A 71 -101.79 -43.81 72.39
C TYR A 71 -101.73 -43.87 70.86
N LEU A 72 -102.75 -43.36 70.16
CA LEU A 72 -102.77 -43.33 68.68
C LEU A 72 -101.70 -42.40 68.11
N ASP A 73 -101.45 -41.24 68.74
CA ASP A 73 -100.38 -40.33 68.33
C ASP A 73 -98.99 -40.97 68.49
N ASP A 74 -98.73 -41.63 69.62
CA ASP A 74 -97.48 -42.35 69.88
C ASP A 74 -97.30 -43.56 68.95
N LEU A 75 -98.38 -44.27 68.61
CA LEU A 75 -98.38 -45.35 67.61
C LEU A 75 -97.99 -44.83 66.22
N GLY A 76 -98.58 -43.71 65.79
CA GLY A 76 -98.26 -43.08 64.50
C GLY A 76 -96.84 -42.53 64.44
N LYS A 77 -96.35 -41.92 65.53
CA LYS A 77 -94.95 -41.50 65.66
C LYS A 77 -93.98 -42.69 65.54
N THR A 78 -94.27 -43.79 66.24
CA THR A 78 -93.45 -45.00 66.21
C THR A 78 -93.43 -45.60 64.81
N TYR A 79 -94.60 -45.75 64.17
CA TYR A 79 -94.70 -46.27 62.81
C TYR A 79 -93.95 -45.39 61.78
N ASN A 80 -94.07 -44.06 61.87
CA ASN A 80 -93.32 -43.16 60.99
C ASN A 80 -91.79 -43.24 61.25
N ALA A 81 -91.37 -43.40 62.51
CA ALA A 81 -89.96 -43.60 62.83
C ALA A 81 -89.43 -44.92 62.23
N GLU A 82 -90.19 -46.01 62.30
CA GLU A 82 -89.86 -47.29 61.67
C GLU A 82 -89.79 -47.19 60.15
N LEU A 83 -90.75 -46.51 59.51
CA LEU A 83 -90.74 -46.28 58.06
C LEU A 83 -89.50 -45.49 57.64
N LYS A 84 -89.18 -44.39 58.34
CA LYS A 84 -87.95 -43.61 58.08
C LYS A 84 -86.69 -44.43 58.31
N ALA A 85 -86.66 -45.30 59.31
CA ALA A 85 -85.54 -46.20 59.54
C ALA A 85 -85.36 -47.19 58.38
N LYS A 86 -86.47 -47.78 57.88
CA LYS A 86 -86.46 -48.66 56.71
C LYS A 86 -85.98 -47.95 55.45
N THR A 87 -86.50 -46.76 55.14
CA THR A 87 -86.06 -46.01 53.94
C THR A 87 -84.60 -45.58 54.05
N LYS A 88 -84.16 -45.12 55.23
CA LYS A 88 -82.75 -44.79 55.49
C LYS A 88 -81.84 -46.01 55.30
N ALA A 89 -82.25 -47.18 55.76
CA ALA A 89 -81.49 -48.43 55.55
C ALA A 89 -81.41 -48.81 54.07
N VAL A 90 -82.52 -48.68 53.33
CA VAL A 90 -82.53 -48.90 51.87
C VAL A 90 -81.60 -47.94 51.15
N ASP A 91 -81.64 -46.64 51.46
CA ASP A 91 -80.76 -45.67 50.81
C ASP A 91 -79.28 -45.88 51.15
N ALA A 92 -78.97 -46.28 52.38
CA ALA A 92 -77.62 -46.65 52.79
C ALA A 92 -77.11 -47.87 52.00
N GLU A 93 -77.92 -48.92 51.87
CA GLU A 93 -77.52 -50.11 51.10
C GLU A 93 -77.42 -49.81 49.60
N ARG A 94 -78.32 -48.99 49.06
CA ARG A 94 -78.23 -48.53 47.66
C ARG A 94 -76.95 -47.74 47.40
N ARG A 95 -76.52 -46.92 48.36
CA ARG A 95 -75.25 -46.18 48.27
C ARG A 95 -74.06 -47.14 48.30
N ARG A 96 -74.01 -48.04 49.29
CA ARG A 96 -72.97 -49.07 49.43
C ARG A 96 -72.86 -49.91 48.16
N MET A 97 -73.99 -50.34 47.61
CA MET A 97 -74.05 -51.11 46.36
C MET A 97 -73.42 -50.34 45.20
N ARG A 98 -73.78 -49.05 45.00
CA ARG A 98 -73.20 -48.24 43.92
C ARG A 98 -71.69 -48.07 44.09
N GLU A 99 -71.25 -47.67 45.27
CA GLU A 99 -69.82 -47.49 45.57
C GLU A 99 -69.03 -48.78 45.36
N HIS A 100 -69.58 -49.93 45.76
CA HIS A 100 -68.95 -51.24 45.53
C HIS A 100 -68.89 -51.62 44.05
N LEU A 101 -69.98 -51.43 43.30
CA LEU A 101 -70.01 -51.76 41.87
C LEU A 101 -69.16 -50.82 41.02
N ASP A 102 -69.08 -49.53 41.37
CA ASP A 102 -68.17 -48.58 40.74
C ASP A 102 -66.71 -48.97 40.97
N ALA A 103 -66.33 -49.29 42.22
CA ALA A 103 -64.99 -49.75 42.55
C ALA A 103 -64.62 -51.05 41.81
N LEU A 104 -65.54 -52.02 41.75
CA LEU A 104 -65.32 -53.28 41.04
C LEU A 104 -65.18 -53.06 39.52
N ARG A 105 -65.99 -52.16 38.94
CA ARG A 105 -65.86 -51.78 37.51
C ARG A 105 -64.47 -51.21 37.24
N ASP A 106 -64.01 -50.29 38.09
CA ASP A 106 -62.74 -49.61 37.90
C ASP A 106 -61.57 -50.60 38.08
N GLU A 107 -61.63 -51.49 39.08
CA GLU A 107 -60.66 -52.58 39.27
C GLU A 107 -60.59 -53.52 38.06
N ILE A 108 -61.74 -53.98 37.54
CA ILE A 108 -61.79 -54.87 36.38
C ILE A 108 -61.27 -54.16 35.11
N ARG A 109 -61.51 -52.85 34.98
CA ARG A 109 -61.05 -52.06 33.83
C ARG A 109 -59.57 -51.70 33.92
N GLN A 110 -59.00 -51.60 35.13
CA GLN A 110 -57.64 -51.11 35.35
C GLN A 110 -56.58 -51.78 34.48
N PRO A 111 -56.53 -53.13 34.33
CA PRO A 111 -55.50 -53.77 33.48
C PRO A 111 -55.59 -53.36 32.00
N LEU A 112 -56.80 -53.11 31.49
CA LEU A 112 -56.98 -52.61 30.12
C LEU A 112 -56.49 -51.17 30.00
N THR A 113 -56.80 -50.32 30.99
CA THR A 113 -56.32 -48.93 31.01
C THR A 113 -54.81 -48.83 31.11
N ASP A 114 -54.18 -49.69 31.92
CA ASP A 114 -52.72 -49.77 32.04
C ASP A 114 -52.08 -50.18 30.70
N TRP A 115 -52.66 -51.18 30.03
CA TRP A 115 -52.20 -51.62 28.71
C TRP A 115 -52.41 -50.55 27.63
N GLU A 116 -53.59 -49.90 27.57
CA GLU A 116 -53.88 -48.81 26.63
C GLU A 116 -52.88 -47.66 26.78
N THR A 117 -52.51 -47.32 28.02
CA THR A 117 -51.53 -46.28 28.33
C THR A 117 -50.12 -46.69 27.89
N ALA A 118 -49.68 -47.89 28.30
CA ALA A 118 -48.36 -48.40 27.93
C ALA A 118 -48.20 -48.57 26.41
N GLU A 119 -49.27 -48.98 25.73
CA GLU A 119 -49.27 -49.14 24.28
C GLU A 119 -49.23 -47.78 23.56
N ALA A 120 -49.97 -46.78 24.05
CA ALA A 120 -49.88 -45.43 23.53
C ALA A 120 -48.47 -44.84 23.70
N GLU A 121 -47.85 -45.00 24.87
CA GLU A 121 -46.47 -44.57 25.13
C GLU A 121 -45.45 -45.30 24.25
N ARG A 122 -45.62 -46.61 24.04
CA ARG A 122 -44.78 -47.41 23.14
C ARG A 122 -44.86 -46.90 21.72
N VAL A 123 -46.07 -46.72 21.19
CA VAL A 123 -46.30 -46.24 19.82
C VAL A 123 -45.72 -44.83 19.64
N GLU A 124 -45.95 -43.92 20.58
CA GLU A 124 -45.41 -42.56 20.52
C GLU A 124 -43.88 -42.55 20.60
N GLY A 125 -43.29 -43.34 21.49
CA GLY A 125 -41.84 -43.48 21.59
C GLY A 125 -41.19 -43.99 20.30
N ILE A 126 -41.84 -44.93 19.59
CA ILE A 126 -41.38 -45.40 18.29
C ILE A 126 -41.51 -44.31 17.22
N ARG A 127 -42.63 -43.58 17.18
CA ARG A 127 -42.81 -42.45 16.24
C ARG A 127 -41.77 -41.36 16.43
N GLN A 128 -41.46 -40.99 17.67
CA GLN A 128 -40.41 -40.03 17.97
C GLN A 128 -39.03 -40.52 17.51
N ARG A 129 -38.73 -41.82 17.66
CA ARG A 129 -37.50 -42.42 17.13
C ARG A 129 -37.44 -42.32 15.59
N ILE A 130 -38.56 -42.53 14.88
CA ILE A 130 -38.63 -42.38 13.42
C ILE A 130 -38.40 -40.92 13.02
N GLU A 131 -39.04 -39.98 13.71
CA GLU A 131 -38.83 -38.55 13.48
C GLU A 131 -37.36 -38.17 13.70
N ASN A 132 -36.72 -38.71 14.74
CA ASN A 132 -35.30 -38.48 15.02
C ASN A 132 -34.37 -39.03 13.94
N LEU A 133 -34.76 -40.04 13.16
CA LEU A 133 -34.00 -40.47 11.98
C LEU A 133 -34.00 -39.36 10.91
N GLY A 134 -35.14 -38.70 10.72
CA GLY A 134 -35.33 -37.58 9.79
C GLY A 134 -34.92 -36.21 10.30
N ALA A 135 -34.24 -36.12 11.46
CA ALA A 135 -33.83 -34.84 12.05
C ALA A 135 -32.91 -34.03 11.10
N PRO A 136 -32.97 -32.68 11.14
CA PRO A 136 -32.14 -31.82 10.30
C PRO A 136 -30.64 -32.14 10.41
N LEU A 137 -29.95 -32.11 9.27
CA LEU A 137 -28.53 -32.42 9.21
C LEU A 137 -27.67 -31.30 9.84
N PRO A 138 -26.57 -31.67 10.53
CA PRO A 138 -25.60 -30.68 10.99
C PRO A 138 -24.84 -30.04 9.83
N LYS A 139 -24.14 -28.94 10.09
CA LYS A 139 -23.28 -28.26 9.10
C LYS A 139 -21.85 -28.79 9.16
N GLY A 140 -21.17 -28.79 8.01
CA GLY A 140 -19.78 -29.25 7.88
C GLY A 140 -19.67 -30.74 7.57
N SER A 141 -18.68 -31.11 6.76
CA SER A 141 -18.55 -32.47 6.23
C SER A 141 -18.31 -33.51 7.32
N GLU A 142 -17.57 -33.17 8.36
CA GLU A 142 -17.24 -34.04 9.49
C GLU A 142 -18.47 -34.32 10.37
N ALA A 143 -19.24 -33.28 10.72
CA ALA A 143 -20.45 -33.47 11.52
C ALA A 143 -21.51 -34.29 10.76
N ILE A 144 -21.64 -34.09 9.44
CA ILE A 144 -22.51 -34.93 8.60
C ILE A 144 -21.99 -36.37 8.55
N ALA A 145 -20.68 -36.59 8.53
CA ALA A 145 -20.09 -37.94 8.59
C ALA A 145 -20.42 -38.66 9.90
N ALA A 146 -20.33 -37.97 11.04
CA ALA A 146 -20.75 -38.52 12.34
C ALA A 146 -22.24 -38.89 12.32
N ARG A 147 -23.08 -38.00 11.79
CA ARG A 147 -24.53 -38.28 11.67
C ARG A 147 -24.83 -39.50 10.78
N ILE A 148 -24.09 -39.69 9.69
CA ILE A 148 -24.21 -40.90 8.85
C ILE A 148 -23.86 -42.14 9.66
N ALA A 149 -22.77 -42.11 10.44
CA ALA A 149 -22.37 -43.24 11.27
C ALA A 149 -23.42 -43.58 12.33
N ASP A 150 -24.02 -42.59 12.99
CA ASP A 150 -25.11 -42.80 13.95
C ASP A 150 -26.35 -43.44 13.30
N LEU A 151 -26.72 -42.97 12.11
CA LEU A 151 -27.82 -43.54 11.33
C LEU A 151 -27.52 -44.99 10.94
N GLU A 152 -26.32 -45.27 10.43
CA GLU A 152 -25.88 -46.62 10.05
C GLU A 152 -25.89 -47.58 11.25
N ALA A 153 -25.41 -47.11 12.40
CA ALA A 153 -25.36 -47.86 13.65
C ALA A 153 -26.74 -48.16 14.26
N THR A 154 -27.79 -47.40 13.90
CA THR A 154 -29.14 -47.62 14.40
C THR A 154 -29.75 -48.87 13.75
N PRO A 155 -29.98 -49.98 14.48
CA PRO A 155 -30.56 -51.19 13.89
C PRO A 155 -32.03 -50.98 13.57
N ILE A 156 -32.49 -51.55 12.45
CA ILE A 156 -33.91 -51.66 12.11
C ILE A 156 -34.32 -53.11 12.36
N ASP A 157 -34.71 -53.39 13.59
CA ASP A 157 -35.03 -54.71 14.13
C ASP A 157 -36.43 -54.76 14.77
N GLU A 158 -36.71 -55.81 15.53
CA GLU A 158 -37.99 -56.04 16.20
C GLU A 158 -38.39 -54.92 17.18
N SER A 159 -37.45 -54.10 17.64
CA SER A 159 -37.72 -52.97 18.54
C SER A 159 -38.58 -51.87 17.91
N TRP A 160 -38.79 -51.91 16.59
CA TRP A 160 -39.66 -51.01 15.85
C TRP A 160 -41.07 -51.58 15.62
N HIS A 161 -41.29 -52.85 15.98
CA HIS A 161 -42.59 -53.53 15.90
C HIS A 161 -43.29 -53.31 14.55
N GLU A 162 -44.54 -52.84 14.56
CA GLU A 162 -45.35 -52.58 13.37
C GLU A 162 -44.78 -51.46 12.47
N PHE A 163 -43.88 -50.64 13.01
CA PHE A 163 -43.26 -49.52 12.29
C PHE A 163 -41.90 -49.86 11.66
N THR A 164 -41.46 -51.11 11.70
CA THR A 164 -40.17 -51.54 11.13
C THR A 164 -39.96 -51.06 9.69
N ALA A 165 -40.98 -51.21 8.84
CA ALA A 165 -40.89 -50.78 7.43
C ALA A 165 -40.85 -49.26 7.27
N GLU A 166 -41.49 -48.51 8.17
CA GLU A 166 -41.45 -47.05 8.17
C GLU A 166 -40.10 -46.53 8.65
N ALA A 167 -39.57 -47.11 9.72
CA ALA A 167 -38.24 -46.81 10.23
C ALA A 167 -37.14 -47.11 9.20
N ALA A 168 -37.25 -48.23 8.47
CA ALA A 168 -36.34 -48.55 7.36
C ALA A 168 -36.36 -47.46 6.29
N ARG A 169 -37.54 -47.06 5.81
CA ARG A 169 -37.68 -45.99 4.81
C ARG A 169 -37.13 -44.65 5.32
N ALA A 170 -37.41 -44.31 6.57
CA ALA A 170 -36.91 -43.08 7.18
C ALA A 170 -35.38 -43.07 7.28
N LYS A 171 -34.78 -44.18 7.74
CA LYS A 171 -33.32 -44.35 7.79
C LYS A 171 -32.69 -44.25 6.40
N ASP A 172 -33.26 -44.94 5.41
CA ASP A 172 -32.73 -44.92 4.04
C ASP A 172 -32.80 -43.52 3.42
N ALA A 173 -33.93 -42.82 3.59
CA ALA A 173 -34.09 -41.44 3.14
C ALA A 173 -33.09 -40.50 3.83
N ALA A 174 -32.93 -40.62 5.15
CA ALA A 174 -31.98 -39.82 5.93
C ALA A 174 -30.53 -40.08 5.49
N LEU A 175 -30.15 -41.35 5.27
CA LEU A 175 -28.82 -41.71 4.77
C LEU A 175 -28.56 -41.17 3.37
N MET A 176 -29.54 -41.25 2.46
CA MET A 176 -29.43 -40.69 1.12
C MET A 176 -29.21 -39.18 1.17
N GLN A 177 -30.01 -38.46 1.95
CA GLN A 177 -29.89 -37.01 2.13
C GLN A 177 -28.54 -36.63 2.77
N ALA A 178 -28.14 -37.33 3.84
CA ALA A 178 -26.89 -37.06 4.55
C ALA A 178 -25.66 -37.30 3.65
N ARG A 179 -25.64 -38.39 2.88
CA ARG A 179 -24.55 -38.68 1.95
C ARG A 179 -24.44 -37.63 0.85
N ALA A 180 -25.56 -37.21 0.26
CA ALA A 180 -25.57 -36.14 -0.73
C ALA A 180 -25.08 -34.81 -0.14
N ALA A 181 -25.58 -34.43 1.04
CA ALA A 181 -25.16 -33.22 1.74
C ALA A 181 -23.66 -33.24 2.10
N ARG A 182 -23.12 -34.40 2.49
CA ARG A 182 -21.69 -34.58 2.79
C ARG A 182 -20.82 -34.31 1.57
N VAL A 183 -21.19 -34.84 0.41
CA VAL A 183 -20.45 -34.61 -0.84
C VAL A 183 -20.39 -33.11 -1.17
N LEU A 184 -21.53 -32.41 -1.03
CA LEU A 184 -21.58 -30.97 -1.24
C LEU A 184 -20.72 -30.19 -0.22
N ALA A 185 -20.78 -30.57 1.06
CA ALA A 185 -19.97 -29.96 2.10
C ALA A 185 -18.46 -30.16 1.84
N GLN A 186 -18.03 -31.37 1.46
CA GLN A 186 -16.64 -31.67 1.11
C GLN A 186 -16.18 -30.88 -0.13
N ALA A 187 -17.03 -30.76 -1.15
CA ALA A 187 -16.73 -29.96 -2.33
C ALA A 187 -16.58 -28.46 -1.99
N ALA A 188 -17.40 -27.93 -1.08
CA ALA A 188 -17.28 -26.55 -0.63
C ALA A 188 -15.98 -26.31 0.17
N GLU A 189 -15.66 -27.20 1.11
CA GLU A 189 -14.45 -27.12 1.93
C GLU A 189 -13.17 -27.24 1.10
N THR A 190 -13.15 -28.16 0.12
CA THR A 190 -12.03 -28.31 -0.82
C THR A 190 -11.87 -27.08 -1.71
N ALA A 191 -12.97 -26.55 -2.27
CA ALA A 191 -12.93 -25.32 -3.06
C ALA A 191 -12.46 -24.11 -2.25
N GLU A 192 -12.85 -23.99 -0.98
CA GLU A 192 -12.35 -22.95 -0.08
C GLU A 192 -10.85 -23.10 0.16
N ARG A 193 -10.38 -24.31 0.45
CA ARG A 193 -8.95 -24.59 0.63
C ARG A 193 -8.14 -24.28 -0.62
N GLU A 194 -8.61 -24.67 -1.80
CA GLU A 194 -7.95 -24.37 -3.08
C GLU A 194 -7.87 -22.85 -3.32
N ARG A 195 -8.92 -22.09 -2.98
CA ARG A 195 -8.91 -20.62 -3.07
C ARG A 195 -7.87 -20.01 -2.15
N LEU A 196 -7.80 -20.45 -0.89
CA LEU A 196 -6.81 -19.97 0.07
C LEU A 196 -5.38 -20.32 -0.36
N GLU A 197 -5.15 -21.54 -0.86
CA GLU A 197 -3.85 -21.95 -1.39
C GLU A 197 -3.46 -21.15 -2.64
N ALA A 198 -4.40 -20.86 -3.54
CA ALA A 198 -4.16 -20.03 -4.73
C ALA A 198 -3.86 -18.57 -4.35
N GLU A 199 -4.59 -18.01 -3.37
CA GLU A 199 -4.35 -16.66 -2.86
C GLU A 199 -2.95 -16.55 -2.22
N ALA A 200 -2.56 -17.53 -1.40
CA ALA A 200 -1.25 -17.60 -0.78
C ALA A 200 -0.12 -17.71 -1.82
N ARG A 201 -0.30 -18.52 -2.87
CA ARG A 201 0.67 -18.62 -3.99
C ARG A 201 0.80 -17.30 -4.74
N ALA A 202 -0.33 -16.66 -5.07
CA ALA A 202 -0.32 -15.37 -5.74
C ALA A 202 0.37 -14.28 -4.89
N GLU A 203 0.19 -14.31 -3.57
CA GLU A 203 0.90 -13.42 -2.66
C GLU A 203 2.41 -13.71 -2.62
N GLN A 204 2.80 -14.98 -2.56
CA GLN A 204 4.21 -15.37 -2.61
C GLN A 204 4.86 -14.93 -3.92
N GLU A 205 4.23 -15.15 -5.06
CA GLU A 205 4.72 -14.72 -6.38
C GLU A 205 4.90 -13.19 -6.45
N ARG A 206 3.97 -12.42 -5.89
CA ARG A 206 4.11 -10.95 -5.78
C ARG A 206 5.34 -10.57 -4.95
N ARG A 207 5.53 -11.19 -3.78
CA ARG A 207 6.70 -10.93 -2.91
C ARG A 207 8.02 -11.29 -3.60
N GLU A 208 8.06 -12.41 -4.32
CA GLU A 208 9.23 -12.84 -5.08
C GLU A 208 9.52 -11.89 -6.26
N ALA A 209 8.49 -11.48 -7.00
CA ALA A 209 8.63 -10.52 -8.09
C ALA A 209 9.15 -9.17 -7.59
N GLU A 210 8.61 -8.64 -6.50
CA GLU A 210 9.11 -7.41 -5.89
C GLU A 210 10.55 -7.56 -5.38
N ALA A 211 10.91 -8.71 -4.79
CA ALA A 211 12.28 -8.97 -4.35
C ALA A 211 13.26 -9.04 -5.52
N ARG A 212 12.88 -9.69 -6.63
CA ARG A 212 13.66 -9.72 -7.87
C ARG A 212 13.80 -8.32 -8.47
N GLU A 213 12.73 -7.53 -8.48
CA GLU A 213 12.78 -6.14 -8.96
C GLU A 213 13.71 -5.29 -8.10
N ARG A 214 13.65 -5.43 -6.77
CA ARG A 214 14.59 -4.77 -5.84
C ARG A 214 16.03 -5.17 -6.14
N GLN A 215 16.31 -6.47 -6.28
CA GLN A 215 17.66 -6.95 -6.61
C GLN A 215 18.14 -6.47 -7.99
N GLU A 216 17.29 -6.46 -9.01
CA GLU A 216 17.66 -5.97 -10.35
C GLU A 216 17.87 -4.45 -10.33
N ARG A 217 17.08 -3.69 -9.57
CA ARG A 217 17.31 -2.26 -9.35
C ARG A 217 18.64 -2.01 -8.63
N GLU A 218 18.93 -2.74 -7.56
CA GLU A 218 20.20 -2.65 -6.84
C GLU A 218 21.40 -3.01 -7.73
N LYS A 219 21.31 -4.10 -8.51
CA LYS A 219 22.35 -4.48 -9.49
C LYS A 219 22.53 -3.41 -10.56
N ARG A 220 21.44 -2.81 -11.08
CA ARG A 220 21.51 -1.73 -12.07
C ARG A 220 22.19 -0.50 -11.48
N ILE A 221 21.80 -0.09 -10.28
CA ILE A 221 22.43 1.03 -9.56
C ILE A 221 23.92 0.73 -9.34
N ALA A 222 24.28 -0.48 -8.91
CA ALA A 222 25.68 -0.87 -8.71
C ALA A 222 26.48 -0.88 -10.02
N ARG A 223 25.90 -1.38 -11.13
CA ARG A 223 26.54 -1.35 -12.46
C ARG A 223 26.73 0.08 -12.96
N GLU A 224 25.70 0.92 -12.87
CA GLU A 224 25.78 2.33 -13.26
C GLU A 224 26.82 3.08 -12.41
N ALA A 225 26.90 2.83 -11.11
CA ALA A 225 27.91 3.40 -10.23
C ALA A 225 29.33 2.93 -10.60
N ALA A 226 29.51 1.63 -10.87
CA ALA A 226 30.80 1.07 -11.29
C ALA A 226 31.24 1.58 -12.68
N GLU A 227 30.30 1.72 -13.62
CA GLU A 227 30.57 2.29 -14.94
C GLU A 227 30.94 3.76 -14.84
N ARG A 228 30.20 4.57 -14.08
CA ARG A 228 30.55 5.97 -13.81
C ARG A 228 31.93 6.10 -13.17
N ALA A 229 32.23 5.29 -12.15
CA ALA A 229 33.55 5.28 -11.52
C ALA A 229 34.67 4.91 -12.52
N ARG A 230 34.41 3.96 -13.43
CA ARG A 230 35.36 3.59 -14.50
C ARG A 230 35.54 4.72 -15.52
N LEU A 231 34.46 5.35 -15.97
CA LEU A 231 34.51 6.47 -16.92
C LEU A 231 35.22 7.68 -16.30
N GLU A 232 34.94 7.99 -15.03
CA GLU A 232 35.64 9.04 -14.28
C GLU A 232 37.13 8.72 -14.11
N ALA A 233 37.47 7.48 -13.78
CA ALA A 233 38.86 7.04 -13.69
C ALA A 233 39.58 7.07 -15.05
N GLU A 234 38.93 6.66 -16.13
CA GLU A 234 39.48 6.72 -17.49
C GLU A 234 39.62 8.17 -17.97
N ALA A 235 38.64 9.04 -17.70
CA ALA A 235 38.71 10.46 -18.00
C ALA A 235 39.83 11.14 -17.21
N HIS A 236 39.98 10.81 -15.94
CA HIS A 236 41.09 11.31 -15.11
C HIS A 236 42.45 10.79 -15.64
N ALA A 237 42.55 9.52 -16.00
CA ALA A 237 43.77 8.96 -16.58
C ALA A 237 44.12 9.60 -17.93
N LYS A 238 43.12 9.82 -18.80
CA LYS A 238 43.30 10.55 -20.07
C LYS A 238 43.71 12.00 -19.84
N ALA A 239 43.08 12.70 -18.91
CA ALA A 239 43.44 14.08 -18.57
C ALA A 239 44.89 14.19 -18.04
N GLU A 240 45.33 13.22 -17.22
CA GLU A 240 46.71 13.15 -16.74
C GLU A 240 47.69 12.79 -17.87
N GLN A 241 47.32 11.89 -18.79
CA GLN A 241 48.13 11.58 -19.98
C GLN A 241 48.24 12.79 -20.92
N GLU A 242 47.15 13.48 -21.21
CA GLU A 242 47.16 14.70 -22.03
C GLU A 242 47.97 15.82 -21.39
N ARG A 243 47.92 15.96 -20.05
CA ARG A 243 48.78 16.90 -19.32
C ARG A 243 50.24 16.52 -19.46
N ALA A 244 50.59 15.26 -19.24
CA ALA A 244 51.96 14.77 -19.39
C ALA A 244 52.47 14.91 -20.84
N GLU A 245 51.61 14.68 -21.83
CA GLU A 245 51.95 14.87 -23.25
C GLU A 245 52.13 16.35 -23.60
N ARG A 246 51.26 17.23 -23.11
CA ARG A 246 51.41 18.69 -23.28
C ARG A 246 52.68 19.21 -22.61
N GLU A 247 53.03 18.71 -21.43
CA GLU A 247 54.28 19.06 -20.77
C GLU A 247 55.51 18.58 -21.55
N ARG A 248 55.46 17.36 -22.12
CA ARG A 248 56.52 16.84 -23.00
C ARG A 248 56.66 17.67 -24.28
N LEU A 249 55.55 17.97 -24.95
CA LEU A 249 55.55 18.79 -26.16
C LEU A 249 56.01 20.22 -25.87
N ALA A 250 55.63 20.80 -24.73
CA ALA A 250 56.10 22.12 -24.30
C ALA A 250 57.62 22.10 -23.98
N ALA A 251 58.12 21.03 -23.35
CA ALA A 251 59.54 20.86 -23.10
C ALA A 251 60.35 20.66 -24.40
N GLU A 252 59.82 19.90 -25.35
CA GLU A 252 60.42 19.71 -26.67
C GLU A 252 60.42 21.01 -27.49
N GLN A 253 59.31 21.75 -27.50
CA GLN A 253 59.23 23.08 -28.13
C GLN A 253 60.20 24.07 -27.48
N ALA A 254 60.32 24.07 -26.15
CA ALA A 254 61.29 24.91 -25.45
C ALA A 254 62.74 24.53 -25.78
N TRP A 255 63.02 23.23 -25.97
CA TRP A 255 64.35 22.76 -26.39
C TRP A 255 64.66 23.18 -27.83
N ILE A 256 63.73 23.00 -28.78
CA ILE A 256 63.87 23.44 -30.18
C ILE A 256 64.03 24.97 -30.25
N GLU A 257 63.26 25.74 -29.49
CA GLU A 257 63.42 27.20 -29.45
C GLU A 257 64.77 27.62 -28.85
N ALA A 258 65.26 26.91 -27.83
CA ALA A 258 66.57 27.18 -27.25
C ALA A 258 67.71 26.86 -28.25
N GLU A 259 67.60 25.75 -28.98
CA GLU A 259 68.55 25.36 -30.03
C GLU A 259 68.54 26.38 -31.18
N ARG A 260 67.35 26.78 -31.67
CA ARG A 260 67.22 27.81 -32.71
C ARG A 260 67.79 29.15 -32.27
N ARG A 261 67.61 29.54 -31.00
CA ARG A 261 68.22 30.77 -30.44
C ARG A 261 69.74 30.64 -30.35
N ALA A 262 70.27 29.45 -30.05
CA ALA A 262 71.71 29.20 -30.03
C ALA A 262 72.32 29.29 -31.44
N GLU A 263 71.67 28.67 -32.43
CA GLU A 263 72.06 28.75 -33.85
C GLU A 263 71.96 30.17 -34.40
N GLU A 264 70.88 30.91 -34.12
CA GLU A 264 70.74 32.31 -34.52
C GLU A 264 71.83 33.19 -33.90
N ALA A 265 72.22 32.94 -32.64
CA ALA A 265 73.31 33.66 -31.97
C ALA A 265 74.69 33.29 -32.53
N GLU A 266 74.88 32.04 -32.97
CA GLU A 266 76.10 31.60 -33.64
C GLU A 266 76.21 32.16 -35.06
N GLN A 267 75.11 32.16 -35.83
CA GLN A 267 75.05 32.78 -37.14
C GLN A 267 75.27 34.30 -37.09
N ARG A 268 74.75 35.00 -36.06
CA ARG A 268 75.07 36.41 -35.84
C ARG A 268 76.56 36.63 -35.61
N ARG A 269 77.19 35.81 -34.75
CA ARG A 269 78.64 35.88 -34.51
C ARG A 269 79.45 35.60 -35.78
N GLN A 270 79.03 34.65 -36.61
CA GLN A 270 79.68 34.37 -37.89
C GLN A 270 79.51 35.50 -38.91
N ARG A 271 78.33 36.13 -38.99
CA ARG A 271 78.08 37.28 -39.87
C ARG A 271 78.86 38.51 -39.43
N GLU A 272 78.90 38.80 -38.14
CA GLU A 272 79.70 39.91 -37.59
C GLU A 272 81.21 39.69 -37.83
N ALA A 273 81.70 38.45 -37.68
CA ALA A 273 83.07 38.11 -38.02
C ALA A 273 83.37 38.25 -39.52
N ALA A 274 82.46 37.79 -40.39
CA ALA A 274 82.61 37.91 -41.85
C ALA A 274 82.55 39.38 -42.34
N GLU A 275 81.68 40.21 -41.76
CA GLU A 275 81.62 41.65 -42.05
C GLU A 275 82.86 42.41 -41.54
N ALA A 276 83.45 41.97 -40.42
CA ALA A 276 84.71 42.52 -39.92
C ALA A 276 85.91 42.12 -40.81
N GLU A 277 85.91 40.90 -41.35
CA GLU A 277 86.89 40.41 -42.33
C GLU A 277 86.77 41.16 -43.67
N GLN A 278 85.56 41.32 -44.20
CA GLN A 278 85.31 42.10 -45.42
C GLN A 278 85.72 43.57 -45.27
N ARG A 279 85.45 44.20 -44.13
CA ARG A 279 85.91 45.57 -43.86
C ARG A 279 87.44 45.69 -43.83
N ARG A 280 88.17 44.68 -43.35
CA ARG A 280 89.63 44.65 -43.44
C ARG A 280 90.12 44.48 -44.87
N GLN A 281 89.51 43.58 -45.64
CA GLN A 281 89.88 43.33 -47.03
C GLN A 281 89.58 44.53 -47.94
N GLU A 282 88.47 45.24 -47.72
CA GLU A 282 88.18 46.49 -48.45
C GLU A 282 89.13 47.63 -48.07
N ALA A 283 89.52 47.74 -46.79
CA ALA A 283 90.52 48.73 -46.37
C ALA A 283 91.91 48.42 -46.97
N GLU A 284 92.29 47.15 -47.04
CA GLU A 284 93.55 46.72 -47.65
C GLU A 284 93.53 46.88 -49.18
N ALA A 285 92.41 46.61 -49.84
CA ALA A 285 92.23 46.83 -51.27
C ALA A 285 92.29 48.32 -51.65
N ARG A 286 91.64 49.19 -50.88
CA ARG A 286 91.70 50.66 -51.08
C ARG A 286 93.13 51.19 -50.87
N ALA A 287 93.85 50.69 -49.86
CA ALA A 287 95.25 51.05 -49.65
C ALA A 287 96.18 50.58 -50.78
N ARG A 288 95.90 49.42 -51.39
CA ARG A 288 96.65 48.92 -52.57
C ARG A 288 96.33 49.70 -53.86
N GLU A 289 95.08 50.14 -54.06
CA GLU A 289 94.71 51.00 -55.20
C GLU A 289 95.31 52.41 -55.09
N GLU A 290 95.29 53.03 -53.90
CA GLU A 290 95.97 54.33 -53.68
C GLU A 290 97.49 54.23 -53.87
N ALA A 291 98.12 53.14 -53.40
CA ALA A 291 99.54 52.90 -53.62
C ALA A 291 99.88 52.67 -55.11
N ALA A 292 99.02 51.99 -55.87
CA ALA A 292 99.21 51.74 -57.30
C ALA A 292 99.00 53.01 -58.16
N LEU A 293 98.12 53.92 -57.74
CA LEU A 293 97.92 55.24 -58.39
C LEU A 293 99.12 56.18 -58.11
N ALA A 294 99.62 56.21 -56.87
CA ALA A 294 100.80 57.01 -56.50
C ALA A 294 102.10 56.54 -57.21
N GLU A 295 102.27 55.23 -57.41
CA GLU A 295 103.41 54.67 -58.15
C GLU A 295 103.36 55.01 -59.66
N ARG A 296 102.16 54.97 -60.26
CA ARG A 296 101.95 55.32 -61.68
C ARG A 296 102.13 56.81 -61.95
N GLU A 297 101.77 57.68 -61.01
CA GLU A 297 102.02 59.13 -61.12
C GLU A 297 103.51 59.48 -60.98
N ARG A 298 104.28 58.80 -60.12
CA ARG A 298 105.74 58.99 -60.02
C ARG A 298 106.48 58.63 -61.32
N ILE A 299 106.15 57.50 -61.93
CA ILE A 299 106.80 57.03 -63.18
C ILE A 299 106.43 57.92 -64.38
N ALA A 300 105.22 58.51 -64.39
CA ALA A 300 104.79 59.43 -65.43
C ALA A 300 105.30 60.87 -65.23
N ALA A 301 105.68 61.28 -64.01
CA ALA A 301 106.29 62.57 -63.73
C ALA A 301 107.80 62.59 -64.05
N GLU A 302 108.50 61.47 -63.84
CA GLU A 302 109.94 61.33 -64.10
C GLU A 302 110.26 61.36 -65.62
N ARG A 303 109.48 60.65 -66.46
CA ARG A 303 109.64 60.69 -67.92
C ARG A 303 109.30 62.04 -68.57
N ARG A 304 108.38 62.82 -67.97
CA ARG A 304 108.03 64.16 -68.46
C ARG A 304 109.07 65.22 -68.09
N ALA A 305 109.86 65.00 -67.03
CA ALA A 305 110.93 65.91 -66.63
C ALA A 305 112.20 65.76 -67.48
N GLU A 306 112.51 64.55 -67.99
CA GLU A 306 113.66 64.30 -68.88
C GLU A 306 113.43 64.84 -70.31
N GLU A 307 112.23 64.64 -70.88
CA GLU A 307 111.89 65.15 -72.22
C GLU A 307 111.79 66.69 -72.30
N GLU A 308 111.45 67.36 -71.19
CA GLU A 308 111.36 68.83 -71.14
C GLU A 308 112.73 69.50 -70.90
N ALA A 309 113.70 68.80 -70.29
CA ALA A 309 115.06 69.27 -70.07
C ALA A 309 115.92 69.25 -71.35
N GLU A 310 115.76 68.23 -72.21
CA GLU A 310 116.45 68.16 -73.51
C GLU A 310 115.93 69.19 -74.52
N ARG A 311 114.63 69.53 -74.48
CA ARG A 311 114.03 70.52 -75.38
C ARG A 311 114.43 71.97 -75.06
N ARG A 312 114.64 72.30 -73.78
CA ARG A 312 115.10 73.63 -73.33
C ARG A 312 116.57 73.93 -73.68
N GLN A 313 117.44 72.91 -73.73
CA GLN A 313 118.85 73.09 -74.12
C GLN A 313 119.03 73.37 -75.62
N GLN A 314 118.13 72.90 -76.49
CA GLN A 314 118.21 73.13 -77.94
C GLN A 314 117.60 74.47 -78.38
N GLU A 315 116.61 75.02 -77.67
CA GLU A 315 115.98 76.31 -77.99
C GLU A 315 116.80 77.54 -77.53
N GLU A 316 117.62 77.42 -76.48
CA GLU A 316 118.44 78.54 -75.98
C GLU A 316 119.68 78.84 -76.85
N ALA A 317 120.23 77.82 -77.53
CA ALA A 317 121.35 77.95 -78.47
C ALA A 317 120.97 78.68 -79.78
N ALA A 318 119.71 78.62 -80.20
CA ALA A 318 119.23 79.26 -81.44
C ALA A 318 118.91 80.75 -81.28
N ARG A 319 118.62 81.24 -80.06
CA ARG A 319 118.23 82.65 -79.81
C ARG A 319 119.40 83.63 -79.72
N LEU A 320 120.62 83.15 -79.44
CA LEU A 320 121.84 83.96 -79.28
C LEU A 320 122.56 84.29 -80.60
N ALA A 321 122.30 83.54 -81.68
CA ALA A 321 122.94 83.76 -82.99
C ALA A 321 122.30 84.92 -83.80
N ALA A 322 120.97 85.06 -83.76
CA ALA A 322 120.24 86.03 -84.59
C ALA A 322 120.37 87.50 -84.15
N ASN A 323 120.72 87.77 -82.89
CA ASN A 323 120.79 89.14 -82.35
C ASN A 323 122.11 89.87 -82.64
N ARG A 324 123.16 89.14 -83.08
CA ARG A 324 124.50 89.67 -83.28
C ARG A 324 124.70 90.27 -84.68
N GLU A 325 124.02 89.74 -85.68
CA GLU A 325 124.12 90.19 -87.08
C GLU A 325 123.38 91.51 -87.33
N HIS A 326 122.21 91.71 -86.71
CA HIS A 326 121.42 92.93 -86.92
C HIS A 326 122.10 94.20 -86.41
N ARG A 327 122.83 94.14 -85.28
CA ARG A 327 123.58 95.30 -84.72
C ARG A 327 124.82 95.66 -85.53
N ALA A 328 125.45 94.70 -86.22
CA ALA A 328 126.65 94.94 -87.03
C ALA A 328 126.35 95.61 -88.39
N ALA A 329 125.11 95.50 -88.88
CA ALA A 329 124.65 96.17 -90.09
C ALA A 329 124.42 97.67 -89.86
N ILE A 330 123.71 98.04 -88.79
CA ILE A 330 123.38 99.43 -88.46
C ILE A 330 124.65 100.28 -88.23
N ASN A 331 125.65 99.74 -87.53
CA ASN A 331 126.90 100.47 -87.28
C ASN A 331 127.74 100.70 -88.55
N ARG A 332 127.63 99.82 -89.57
CA ARG A 332 128.33 99.96 -90.85
C ARG A 332 127.69 101.05 -91.72
N GLU A 333 126.38 101.20 -91.69
CA GLU A 333 125.67 102.27 -92.39
C GLU A 333 126.01 103.65 -91.80
N VAL A 334 126.03 103.80 -90.48
CA VAL A 334 126.39 105.06 -89.81
C VAL A 334 127.84 105.45 -90.10
N LEU A 335 128.78 104.48 -90.11
CA LEU A 335 130.18 104.71 -90.45
C LEU A 335 130.35 105.26 -91.89
N THR A 336 129.65 104.64 -92.84
CA THR A 336 129.72 105.00 -94.26
C THR A 336 129.13 106.40 -94.51
N ALA A 337 128.05 106.75 -93.81
CA ALA A 337 127.43 108.08 -93.87
C ALA A 337 128.35 109.18 -93.31
N LEU A 338 129.06 108.91 -92.20
CA LEU A 338 130.02 109.86 -91.60
C LEU A 338 131.24 110.13 -92.51
N MET A 339 131.71 109.11 -93.25
CA MET A 339 132.80 109.29 -94.21
C MET A 339 132.37 110.10 -95.46
N SER A 340 131.11 109.97 -95.87
CA SER A 340 130.62 110.53 -97.14
C SER A 340 130.11 111.98 -97.03
N HIS A 341 129.57 112.39 -95.87
CA HIS A 341 128.93 113.69 -95.70
C HIS A 341 129.68 114.67 -94.79
N ALA A 342 130.64 114.20 -93.98
CA ALA A 342 131.38 115.03 -93.02
C ALA A 342 132.90 115.12 -93.29
N GLU A 343 133.39 114.57 -94.41
CA GLU A 343 134.81 114.54 -94.79
C GLU A 343 135.75 114.02 -93.68
N LEU A 344 135.25 113.14 -92.80
CA LEU A 344 136.04 112.51 -91.75
C LEU A 344 136.86 111.34 -92.32
N SER A 345 138.12 111.26 -91.91
CA SER A 345 138.95 110.06 -92.17
C SER A 345 138.32 108.83 -91.51
N GLU A 346 138.55 107.65 -92.10
CA GLU A 346 137.99 106.37 -91.62
C GLU A 346 138.25 106.13 -90.13
N GLU A 347 139.42 106.53 -89.65
CA GLU A 347 139.83 106.37 -88.26
C GLU A 347 138.98 107.24 -87.30
N SER A 348 138.74 108.50 -87.66
CA SER A 348 137.92 109.43 -86.89
C SER A 348 136.44 109.06 -86.91
N ALA A 349 135.91 108.61 -88.06
CA ALA A 349 134.53 108.15 -88.18
C ALA A 349 134.25 106.91 -87.31
N ARG A 350 135.21 105.98 -87.20
CA ARG A 350 135.11 104.79 -86.35
C ARG A 350 135.08 105.12 -84.87
N GLN A 351 135.84 106.13 -84.45
CA GLN A 351 135.84 106.60 -83.06
C GLN A 351 134.49 107.20 -82.67
N VAL A 352 133.87 107.99 -83.56
CA VAL A 352 132.55 108.58 -83.35
C VAL A 352 131.45 107.50 -83.23
N VAL A 353 131.43 106.50 -84.12
CA VAL A 353 130.48 105.37 -84.03
C VAL A 353 130.66 104.57 -82.74
N THR A 354 131.90 104.36 -82.30
CA THR A 354 132.20 103.58 -81.09
C THR A 354 131.81 104.32 -79.81
N ALA A 355 132.12 105.61 -79.71
CA ALA A 355 131.75 106.44 -78.56
C ALA A 355 130.22 106.59 -78.42
N THR A 356 129.51 106.65 -79.55
CA THR A 356 128.05 106.72 -79.58
C THR A 356 127.39 105.39 -79.17
N ALA A 357 127.91 104.24 -79.64
CA ALA A 357 127.39 102.91 -79.26
C ALA A 357 127.59 102.57 -77.77
N ARG A 358 128.57 103.19 -77.11
CA ARG A 358 128.83 103.04 -75.67
C ARG A 358 128.10 104.07 -74.80
N GLY A 359 127.42 105.05 -75.40
CA GLY A 359 126.70 106.09 -74.68
C GLY A 359 127.60 107.14 -74.02
N GLU A 360 128.84 107.30 -74.50
CA GLU A 360 129.86 108.17 -73.90
C GLU A 360 129.78 109.63 -74.39
N ILE A 361 128.89 109.96 -75.32
CA ILE A 361 128.61 111.34 -75.79
C ILE A 361 127.20 111.74 -75.32
N PRO A 362 127.07 112.51 -74.23
CA PRO A 362 125.78 112.95 -73.72
C PRO A 362 125.12 113.99 -74.65
N HIS A 363 123.80 113.88 -74.87
CA HIS A 363 122.97 114.84 -75.63
C HIS A 363 123.21 114.98 -77.15
N LEU A 364 123.77 113.95 -77.80
CA LEU A 364 123.80 113.89 -79.27
C LEU A 364 122.45 113.40 -79.84
N SER A 365 121.82 114.23 -80.66
CA SER A 365 120.52 114.03 -81.32
C SER A 365 120.44 114.83 -82.62
N ILE A 366 120.14 114.21 -83.79
CA ILE A 366 119.70 114.91 -85.02
C ILE A 366 118.66 114.04 -85.75
N HIS A 367 117.49 114.60 -86.03
CA HIS A 367 116.40 114.05 -86.83
C HIS A 367 115.91 115.17 -87.75
N TYR A 368 116.06 114.98 -89.06
CA TYR A 368 115.16 115.43 -90.13
C TYR A 368 115.34 114.49 -91.32
#